data_AF-A0A534LVY9-F1
#
_entry.id   AF-A0A534LVY9-F1
#
_cell.length_a   1.000
_cell.length_b   1.000
_cell.length_c   1.000
_cell.angle_alpha   90.00
_cell.angle_beta   90.00
_cell.angle_gamma   90.00
#
_symmetry.space_group_name_H-M   'P 1'
#
loop_
_entity.id
_entity.type
_entity.pdbx_description
1 polymer ?
#
loop_
_entity_poly.entity_id
_entity_poly.type
_entity_poly.pdbx_seq_one_letter_code
_entity_poly.pdbx_strand_id
1 'polypeptide(L)'
;MSKLGTMPRILCWKCRKLTPFELDHCQHCGAAFAGATGGAYGPGRPASSRSAPGIRESSKPKSRTLSQIVDDLQRTNDHVDRPSRRPKGPRQDTDASLHLYQCPTCGRFVSEEATNCACGVRFAPNPLTFSCPECGSHVPVEGAACPVCGIEFGPMGADEMLIFSCPRCGSRVASDQSRCSCGVWFED
;
A
#
# COMPACT_ATOMS: atom_id res chain seq x y z
N MET A 1 -12.77 22.11 -41.26
CA MET A 1 -13.46 20.93 -40.67
C MET A 1 -12.70 20.53 -39.42
N SER A 2 -13.05 21.10 -38.27
CA SER A 2 -12.38 20.81 -37.01
C SER A 2 -12.71 19.37 -36.60
N LYS A 3 -11.69 18.51 -36.51
CA LYS A 3 -11.81 17.16 -35.97
C LYS A 3 -12.36 17.29 -34.55
N LEU A 4 -13.64 16.97 -34.35
CA LEU A 4 -14.22 16.78 -33.03
C LEU A 4 -13.43 15.66 -32.38
N GLY A 5 -12.51 16.02 -31.48
CA GLY A 5 -11.73 15.07 -30.72
C GLY A 5 -12.67 14.10 -30.04
N THR A 6 -12.46 12.80 -30.24
CA THR A 6 -13.22 11.75 -29.57
C THR A 6 -13.18 12.03 -28.08
N MET A 7 -14.33 12.37 -27.49
CA MET A 7 -14.43 12.65 -26.06
C MET A 7 -13.89 11.44 -25.28
N PRO A 8 -13.02 11.66 -24.28
CA PRO A 8 -12.46 10.58 -23.49
C PRO A 8 -13.59 9.80 -22.80
N ARG A 9 -13.41 8.48 -22.67
CA ARG A 9 -14.36 7.58 -22.02
C ARG A 9 -13.68 6.86 -20.86
N ILE A 10 -14.41 6.62 -19.79
CA ILE A 10 -13.93 5.93 -18.58
C ILE A 10 -14.49 4.50 -18.57
N LEU A 11 -13.68 3.52 -18.20
CA LEU A 11 -14.15 2.14 -18.02
C LEU A 11 -14.75 1.97 -16.61
N CYS A 12 -16.01 1.53 -16.53
CA CYS A 12 -16.63 1.21 -15.24
C CYS A 12 -16.01 -0.06 -14.62
N TRP A 13 -15.48 0.05 -13.42
CA TRP A 13 -14.94 -1.10 -12.67
C TRP A 13 -16.00 -2.16 -12.35
N LYS A 14 -17.26 -1.74 -12.13
CA LYS A 14 -18.37 -2.64 -11.76
C LYS A 14 -18.95 -3.40 -12.97
N CYS A 15 -19.26 -2.71 -14.07
CA CYS A 15 -19.95 -3.33 -15.22
C CYS A 15 -19.09 -3.44 -16.48
N ARG A 16 -17.81 -3.05 -16.43
CA ARG A 16 -16.83 -3.12 -17.54
C ARG A 16 -17.27 -2.45 -18.85
N LYS A 17 -18.23 -1.52 -18.78
CA LYS A 17 -18.69 -0.73 -19.94
C LYS A 17 -18.06 0.66 -19.92
N LEU A 18 -17.82 1.20 -21.12
CA LEU A 18 -17.28 2.55 -21.31
C LEU A 18 -18.37 3.60 -21.12
N THR A 19 -18.10 4.58 -20.27
CA THR A 19 -19.00 5.68 -19.94
C THR A 19 -18.38 7.01 -20.37
N PRO A 20 -19.18 8.00 -20.77
CA PRO A 20 -18.68 9.37 -20.98
C PRO A 20 -17.98 9.92 -19.74
N PHE A 21 -16.91 10.69 -19.93
CA PHE A 21 -16.12 11.30 -18.83
C PHE A 21 -16.90 12.38 -18.06
N GLU A 22 -17.95 12.96 -18.64
CA GLU A 22 -18.75 14.04 -18.02
C GLU A 22 -19.67 13.55 -16.89
N LEU A 23 -19.88 12.24 -16.76
CA LEU A 23 -20.74 11.65 -15.73
C LEU A 23 -19.91 11.26 -14.50
N ASP A 24 -20.40 11.64 -13.32
CA ASP A 24 -19.87 11.25 -12.01
C ASP A 24 -20.25 9.80 -11.62
N HIS A 25 -21.08 9.15 -12.44
CA HIS A 25 -21.58 7.79 -12.25
C HIS A 25 -21.62 7.03 -13.58
N CYS A 26 -21.65 5.70 -13.48
CA CYS A 26 -21.75 4.84 -14.65
C CYS A 26 -23.15 4.89 -15.27
N GLN A 27 -23.27 5.29 -16.54
CA GLN A 27 -24.54 5.32 -17.28
C GLN A 27 -25.25 3.96 -17.39
N HIS A 28 -24.56 2.85 -17.13
CA HIS A 28 -25.10 1.49 -17.27
C HIS A 28 -25.47 0.82 -15.95
N CYS A 29 -24.80 1.14 -14.85
CA CYS A 29 -25.01 0.47 -13.56
C CYS A 29 -25.11 1.42 -12.36
N GLY A 30 -25.02 2.73 -12.57
CA GLY A 30 -25.14 3.76 -11.54
C GLY A 30 -23.97 3.81 -10.55
N ALA A 31 -22.94 2.98 -10.69
CA ALA A 31 -21.79 3.02 -9.79
C ALA A 31 -21.06 4.36 -9.90
N ALA A 32 -20.81 5.02 -8.76
CA ALA A 32 -20.00 6.23 -8.70
C ALA A 32 -18.55 5.94 -9.12
N PHE A 33 -17.95 6.88 -9.83
CA PHE A 33 -16.52 6.85 -10.11
C PHE A 33 -15.73 7.40 -8.90
N ALA A 34 -14.69 6.68 -8.49
CA ALA A 34 -13.77 7.15 -7.45
C ALA A 34 -13.06 8.42 -7.95
N GLY A 35 -13.44 9.58 -7.42
CA GLY A 35 -12.97 10.89 -7.90
C GLY A 35 -14.06 11.95 -8.11
N ALA A 36 -15.35 11.62 -7.93
CA ALA A 36 -16.45 12.58 -7.98
C ALA A 36 -16.40 13.69 -6.89
N THR A 37 -15.38 13.69 -6.03
CA THR A 37 -15.04 14.81 -5.15
C THR A 37 -14.42 15.96 -5.96
N GLY A 38 -15.21 16.62 -6.80
CA GLY A 38 -14.99 18.01 -7.19
C GLY A 38 -13.68 18.33 -7.95
N GLY A 39 -13.21 17.47 -8.85
CA GLY A 39 -12.17 17.85 -9.80
C GLY A 39 -12.75 18.70 -10.94
N ALA A 40 -12.39 19.99 -10.97
CA ALA A 40 -12.40 21.02 -12.05
C ALA A 40 -13.48 21.09 -13.16
N TYR A 41 -14.35 20.10 -13.36
CA TYR A 41 -15.24 20.02 -14.54
C TYR A 41 -16.67 19.57 -14.22
N GLY A 42 -17.05 19.47 -12.94
CA GLY A 42 -18.46 19.21 -12.57
C GLY A 42 -19.30 20.48 -12.78
N PRO A 43 -20.49 20.41 -13.42
CA PRO A 43 -21.44 21.51 -13.35
C PRO A 43 -21.80 21.74 -11.88
N GLY A 44 -21.56 22.95 -11.38
CA GLY A 44 -21.68 23.30 -9.97
C GLY A 44 -23.02 22.86 -9.39
N ARG A 45 -22.99 22.05 -8.33
CA ARG A 45 -24.18 21.80 -7.52
C ARG A 45 -24.56 23.10 -6.79
N PRO A 46 -25.85 23.47 -6.73
CA PRO A 46 -26.28 24.56 -5.88
C PRO A 46 -25.99 24.21 -4.42
N ALA A 47 -25.27 25.11 -3.73
CA ALA A 47 -24.87 24.96 -2.35
C ALA A 47 -26.10 24.89 -1.43
N SER A 48 -26.21 23.78 -0.69
CA SER A 48 -27.11 23.65 0.44
C SER A 48 -26.68 24.65 1.52
N SER A 49 -27.62 25.48 1.96
CA SER A 49 -27.45 26.54 2.94
C SER A 49 -26.97 25.98 4.28
N ARG A 50 -25.66 26.06 4.52
CA ARG A 50 -25.11 25.98 5.88
C ARG A 50 -24.18 27.17 6.04
N SER A 51 -24.63 28.14 6.83
CA SER A 51 -23.91 29.36 7.13
C SER A 51 -22.59 29.02 7.83
N ALA A 52 -21.48 29.16 7.11
CA ALA A 52 -20.12 29.16 7.66
C ALA A 52 -19.66 30.62 7.85
N PRO A 53 -18.80 30.91 8.85
CA PRO A 53 -18.39 32.27 9.17
C PRO A 53 -17.58 32.84 8.02
N GLY A 54 -17.84 34.11 7.71
CA GLY A 54 -17.34 34.82 6.53
C GLY A 54 -15.85 34.59 6.26
N ILE A 55 -15.56 33.81 5.22
CA ILE A 55 -14.28 33.87 4.54
C ILE A 55 -14.27 35.20 3.82
N ARG A 56 -13.45 36.11 4.35
CA ARG A 56 -13.14 37.40 3.73
C ARG A 56 -12.82 37.17 2.26
N GLU A 57 -13.55 37.90 1.42
CA GLU A 57 -13.35 38.13 0.00
C GLU A 57 -11.87 37.95 -0.39
N SER A 58 -11.51 36.79 -0.92
CA SER A 58 -10.19 36.59 -1.51
C SER A 58 -10.17 37.39 -2.80
N SER A 59 -9.68 38.61 -2.67
CA SER A 59 -9.32 39.52 -3.75
C SER A 59 -8.74 38.77 -4.95
N LYS A 60 -9.32 39.03 -6.13
CA LYS A 60 -8.85 38.63 -7.47
C LYS A 60 -7.32 38.43 -7.50
N PRO A 61 -6.78 37.36 -8.12
CA PRO A 61 -5.35 37.16 -8.21
C PRO A 61 -4.75 38.33 -8.99
N LYS A 62 -4.18 39.29 -8.27
CA LYS A 62 -3.40 40.38 -8.86
C LYS A 62 -2.28 39.70 -9.63
N SER A 63 -2.14 39.99 -10.92
CA SER A 63 -1.02 39.55 -11.73
C SER A 63 0.27 40.04 -11.07
N ARG A 64 0.93 39.16 -10.32
CA ARG A 64 2.20 39.45 -9.67
C ARG A 64 3.27 39.49 -10.75
N THR A 65 4.19 40.44 -10.65
CA THR A 65 5.36 40.44 -11.53
C THR A 65 6.27 39.27 -11.14
N LEU A 66 7.06 38.75 -12.08
CA LEU A 66 7.97 37.63 -11.82
C LEU A 66 8.89 37.89 -10.61
N SER A 67 9.35 39.12 -10.44
CA SER A 67 10.15 39.54 -9.28
C SER A 67 9.42 39.30 -7.95
N GLN A 68 8.13 39.65 -7.86
CA GLN A 68 7.33 39.44 -6.65
C GLN A 68 7.14 37.96 -6.32
N ILE A 69 7.11 37.09 -7.33
CA ILE A 69 7.00 35.63 -7.15
C ILE A 69 8.34 35.09 -6.62
N VAL A 70 9.46 35.54 -7.18
CA VAL A 70 10.80 35.13 -6.75
C VAL A 70 11.08 35.58 -5.32
N ASP A 71 10.73 36.83 -4.96
CA ASP A 71 10.85 37.35 -3.60
C ASP A 71 10.03 36.54 -2.57
N ASP A 72 8.83 36.10 -2.94
CA ASP A 72 7.99 35.26 -2.06
C ASP A 72 8.61 33.87 -1.86
N LEU A 73 9.12 33.26 -2.93
CA LEU A 73 9.76 31.95 -2.88
C LEU A 73 11.04 32.00 -2.02
N GLN A 74 11.84 33.05 -2.17
CA GLN A 74 13.03 33.29 -1.35
C GLN A 74 12.65 33.42 0.13
N ARG A 75 11.64 34.25 0.47
CA ARG A 75 11.14 34.37 1.85
C ARG A 75 10.70 33.03 2.43
N THR A 76 9.99 32.19 1.67
CA THR A 76 9.58 30.88 2.17
C THR A 76 10.76 29.93 2.41
N ASN A 77 11.78 29.96 1.54
CA ASN A 77 12.98 29.16 1.75
C ASN A 77 13.79 29.64 2.96
N ASP A 78 13.95 30.95 3.16
CA ASP A 78 14.65 31.50 4.34
C ASP A 78 13.98 31.10 5.66
N HIS A 79 12.66 30.86 5.67
CA HIS A 79 11.94 30.34 6.82
C HIS A 79 12.18 28.84 7.08
N VAL A 80 12.48 28.06 6.04
CA VAL A 80 12.80 26.64 6.13
C VAL A 80 14.27 26.44 6.52
N ASP A 81 15.17 27.27 5.98
CA ASP A 81 16.62 27.23 6.22
C ASP A 81 17.06 27.90 7.52
N ARG A 82 16.16 28.62 8.21
CA ARG A 82 16.47 29.19 9.51
C ARG A 82 16.78 28.05 10.49
N PRO A 83 18.00 27.98 11.07
CA PRO A 83 18.36 26.89 11.97
C PRO A 83 17.41 26.94 13.16
N SER A 84 16.50 25.97 13.19
CA SER A 84 15.56 25.76 14.27
C SER A 84 16.37 25.70 15.57
N ARG A 85 16.16 26.64 16.51
CA ARG A 85 16.61 26.49 17.90
C ARG A 85 15.79 25.40 18.60
N ARG A 86 15.65 24.23 17.98
CA ARG A 86 15.27 23.01 18.66
C ARG A 86 16.57 22.31 19.02
N PRO A 87 16.71 21.80 20.25
CA PRO A 87 17.88 21.02 20.61
C PRO A 87 18.03 19.87 19.60
N LYS A 88 19.17 19.87 18.88
CA LYS A 88 19.63 18.78 18.05
C LYS A 88 19.94 17.60 18.98
N GLY A 89 18.91 16.84 19.34
CA GLY A 89 19.12 15.43 19.64
C GLY A 89 19.70 14.75 18.39
N PRO A 90 20.50 13.68 18.53
CA PRO A 90 21.02 12.94 17.38
C PRO A 90 19.82 12.52 16.54
N ARG A 91 19.72 13.04 15.31
CA ARG A 91 18.87 12.40 14.31
C ARG A 91 19.61 11.12 13.98
N GLN A 92 19.20 10.03 14.63
CA GLN A 92 19.47 8.71 14.09
C GLN A 92 18.70 8.68 12.78
N ASP A 93 19.39 9.00 11.69
CA ASP A 93 19.07 8.47 10.37
C ASP A 93 19.33 6.95 10.41
N THR A 94 18.64 6.25 11.32
CA THR A 94 18.35 4.85 11.12
C THR A 94 17.42 4.84 9.93
N ASP A 95 17.89 4.25 8.84
CA ASP A 95 17.05 3.67 7.79
C ASP A 95 16.07 2.70 8.47
N ALA A 96 15.05 3.25 9.12
CA ALA A 96 13.94 2.51 9.64
C ALA A 96 13.10 2.22 8.41
N SER A 97 13.41 1.11 7.76
CA SER A 97 12.56 0.49 6.76
C SER A 97 11.19 0.22 7.41
N LEU A 98 10.31 1.21 7.39
CA LEU A 98 8.98 1.12 7.97
C LEU A 98 8.12 0.27 7.04
N HIS A 99 7.81 -0.95 7.49
CA HIS A 99 6.92 -1.85 6.78
C HIS A 99 5.49 -1.31 6.88
N LEU A 100 4.94 -0.91 5.73
CA LEU A 100 3.59 -0.41 5.60
C LEU A 100 2.71 -1.45 4.90
N TYR A 101 1.57 -1.74 5.50
CA TYR A 101 0.58 -2.69 4.98
C TYR A 101 -0.67 -1.95 4.50
N GLN A 102 -1.34 -2.49 3.48
CA GLN A 102 -2.58 -1.90 2.97
C GLN A 102 -3.79 -2.48 3.69
N CYS A 103 -4.64 -1.63 4.27
CA CYS A 103 -5.90 -2.04 4.88
C CYS A 103 -6.83 -2.67 3.82
N PRO A 104 -7.33 -3.90 4.01
CA PRO A 104 -8.17 -4.59 3.03
C PRO A 104 -9.55 -3.95 2.87
N THR A 105 -10.01 -3.18 3.87
CA THR A 105 -11.34 -2.56 3.85
C THR A 105 -11.35 -1.20 3.16
N CYS A 106 -10.32 -0.38 3.38
CA CYS A 106 -10.32 1.02 2.91
C CYS A 106 -9.12 1.40 2.05
N GLY A 107 -8.14 0.50 1.86
CA GLY A 107 -6.96 0.74 1.03
C GLY A 107 -5.92 1.68 1.61
N ARG A 108 -6.10 2.19 2.84
CA ARG A 108 -5.11 3.05 3.52
C ARG A 108 -3.91 2.24 3.97
N PHE A 109 -2.73 2.85 3.91
CA PHE A 109 -1.52 2.29 4.49
C PHE A 109 -1.52 2.43 6.01
N VAL A 110 -1.17 1.36 6.70
CA VAL A 110 -1.05 1.25 8.15
C VAL A 110 0.32 0.67 8.49
N SER A 111 0.87 1.01 9.65
CA SER A 111 2.11 0.40 10.14
C SER A 111 1.87 -1.07 10.54
N GLU A 112 2.94 -1.85 10.59
CA GLU A 112 2.92 -3.23 11.09
C GLU A 112 2.38 -3.34 12.52
N GLU A 113 2.69 -2.37 13.37
CA GLU A 113 2.27 -2.32 14.77
C GLU A 113 0.83 -1.79 14.97
N ALA A 114 0.15 -1.37 13.90
CA ALA A 114 -1.22 -0.88 13.99
C ALA A 114 -2.21 -2.00 14.34
N THR A 115 -2.89 -1.89 15.48
CA THR A 115 -3.96 -2.82 15.89
C THR A 115 -5.33 -2.45 15.31
N ASN A 116 -5.47 -1.24 14.79
CA ASN A 116 -6.69 -0.77 14.14
C ASN A 116 -6.37 0.19 13.00
N CYS A 117 -7.27 0.25 12.03
CA CYS A 117 -7.28 1.28 11.00
C CYS A 117 -8.28 2.37 11.36
N ALA A 118 -8.03 3.61 10.94
CA ALA A 118 -8.96 4.73 11.09
C ALA A 118 -10.33 4.52 10.40
N CYS A 119 -10.46 3.51 9.53
CA CYS A 119 -11.76 3.11 8.98
C CYS A 119 -12.60 2.25 9.94
N GLY A 120 -12.06 1.86 11.09
CA GLY A 120 -12.73 1.06 12.12
C GLY A 120 -12.42 -0.44 12.07
N VAL A 121 -11.66 -0.93 11.08
CA VAL A 121 -11.22 -2.33 11.05
C VAL A 121 -10.17 -2.56 12.13
N ARG A 122 -10.27 -3.68 12.85
CA ARG A 122 -9.25 -4.13 13.80
C ARG A 122 -8.40 -5.20 13.13
N PHE A 123 -7.09 -5.06 13.25
CA PHE A 123 -6.16 -6.09 12.82
C PHE A 123 -5.97 -7.05 13.99
N ALA A 124 -6.18 -8.34 13.74
CA ALA A 124 -5.77 -9.33 14.72
C ALA A 124 -4.23 -9.24 14.82
N PRO A 125 -3.65 -9.17 16.03
CA PRO A 125 -2.23 -9.45 16.15
C PRO A 125 -2.05 -10.85 15.56
N ASN A 126 -1.22 -10.99 14.54
CA ASN A 126 -0.83 -12.30 14.04
C ASN A 126 0.26 -12.78 14.99
N PRO A 127 -0.01 -13.59 16.04
CA PRO A 127 1.06 -14.42 16.55
C PRO A 127 1.52 -15.22 15.34
N LEU A 128 2.81 -15.16 15.01
CA LEU A 128 3.37 -16.03 14.00
C LEU A 128 3.13 -17.46 14.51
N THR A 129 2.12 -18.11 13.94
CA THR A 129 1.72 -19.47 14.27
C THR A 129 1.87 -20.30 13.02
N PHE A 130 2.48 -21.47 13.15
CA PHE A 130 2.58 -22.46 12.09
C PHE A 130 1.68 -23.65 12.42
N SER A 131 1.31 -24.42 11.41
CA SER A 131 0.51 -25.65 11.62
C SER A 131 1.44 -26.81 11.95
N CYS A 132 1.16 -27.52 13.05
CA CYS A 132 1.86 -28.75 13.40
C CYS A 132 1.69 -29.80 12.29
N PRO A 133 2.77 -30.43 11.80
CA PRO A 133 2.68 -31.41 10.71
C PRO A 133 1.96 -32.71 11.11
N GLU A 134 1.98 -33.07 12.39
CA GLU A 134 1.35 -34.30 12.88
C GLU A 134 -0.16 -34.15 13.11
N CYS A 135 -0.57 -33.09 13.81
CA CYS A 135 -1.96 -32.94 14.25
C CYS A 135 -2.68 -31.73 13.65
N GLY A 136 -2.00 -30.89 12.88
CA GLY A 136 -2.58 -29.70 12.24
C GLY A 136 -2.88 -28.53 13.17
N SER A 137 -2.60 -28.64 14.48
CA SER A 137 -2.86 -27.55 15.43
C SER A 137 -1.95 -26.34 15.19
N HIS A 138 -2.45 -25.13 15.43
CA HIS A 138 -1.66 -23.91 15.36
C HIS A 138 -0.71 -23.81 16.57
N VAL A 139 0.60 -23.81 16.31
CA VAL A 139 1.67 -23.68 17.30
C VAL A 139 2.35 -22.33 17.12
N PRO A 140 2.61 -21.56 18.20
CA PRO A 140 3.42 -20.35 18.12
C PRO A 140 4.86 -20.67 17.66
N VAL A 141 5.46 -19.80 16.84
CA VAL A 141 6.82 -20.00 16.31
C VAL A 141 7.88 -20.20 17.39
N GLU A 142 7.72 -19.60 18.57
CA GLU A 142 8.62 -19.78 19.72
C GLU A 142 8.42 -21.11 20.48
N GLY A 143 7.41 -21.91 20.10
CA GLY A 143 7.10 -23.17 20.75
C GLY A 143 8.07 -24.28 20.31
N ALA A 144 8.91 -24.76 21.23
CA ALA A 144 9.78 -25.92 20.99
C ALA A 144 9.03 -27.25 20.89
N ALA A 145 7.74 -27.29 21.25
CA ALA A 145 6.90 -28.48 21.11
C ALA A 145 5.44 -28.12 20.88
N CYS A 146 4.70 -29.03 20.25
CA CYS A 146 3.27 -28.87 20.04
C CYS A 146 2.50 -29.10 21.35
N PRO A 147 1.66 -28.16 21.82
CA PRO A 147 0.89 -28.34 23.05
C PRO A 147 -0.22 -29.40 22.93
N VAL A 148 -0.59 -29.78 21.69
CA VAL A 148 -1.67 -30.72 21.43
C VAL A 148 -1.17 -32.16 21.33
N CYS A 149 -0.15 -32.41 20.52
CA CYS A 149 0.37 -33.77 20.30
C CYS A 149 1.71 -34.04 20.98
N GLY A 150 2.38 -33.01 21.54
CA GLY A 150 3.65 -33.16 22.23
C GLY A 150 4.87 -33.35 21.33
N ILE A 151 4.73 -33.26 19.99
CA ILE A 151 5.89 -33.38 19.10
C ILE A 151 6.84 -32.21 19.31
N GLU A 152 8.12 -32.51 19.54
CA GLU A 152 9.17 -31.52 19.66
C GLU A 152 9.59 -31.03 18.27
N PHE A 153 9.64 -29.71 18.10
CA PHE A 153 10.21 -29.06 16.94
C PHE A 153 11.70 -28.92 17.22
N GLY A 154 12.51 -29.71 16.50
CA GLY A 154 13.97 -29.67 16.67
C GLY A 154 14.48 -28.23 16.52
N PRO A 155 15.53 -27.84 17.27
CA PRO A 155 16.14 -26.52 17.09
C PRO A 155 16.48 -26.35 15.62
N MET A 156 16.20 -25.18 15.06
CA MET A 156 16.71 -24.75 13.76
C MET A 156 18.25 -24.68 13.80
N GLY A 157 18.93 -25.82 13.93
CA GLY A 157 20.24 -26.03 13.36
C GLY A 157 19.97 -26.38 11.90
N ALA A 158 20.32 -25.54 10.92
CA ALA A 158 21.71 -25.36 10.49
C ALA A 158 22.42 -26.67 10.12
N ASP A 159 21.69 -27.76 9.87
CA ASP A 159 22.10 -28.70 8.84
C ASP A 159 21.23 -28.42 7.62
N GLU A 160 21.76 -27.57 6.75
CA GLU A 160 21.20 -27.23 5.44
C GLU A 160 21.18 -28.47 4.53
N MET A 161 20.29 -29.42 4.81
CA MET A 161 19.89 -30.38 3.79
C MET A 161 18.89 -29.67 2.87
N LEU A 162 19.41 -28.72 2.07
CA LEU A 162 18.64 -28.02 1.06
C LEU A 162 18.04 -29.05 0.11
N ILE A 163 16.72 -29.22 0.17
CA ILE A 163 15.97 -30.12 -0.70
C ILE A 163 15.58 -29.34 -1.94
N PHE A 164 16.22 -29.64 -3.07
CA PHE A 164 15.89 -29.07 -4.37
C PHE A 164 14.83 -29.91 -5.09
N SER A 165 14.11 -29.30 -6.02
CA SER A 165 13.19 -30.00 -6.92
C SER A 165 13.87 -30.24 -8.27
N CYS A 166 13.90 -31.50 -8.74
CA CYS A 166 14.45 -31.83 -10.05
C CYS A 166 13.67 -31.09 -11.16
N PRO A 167 14.31 -30.30 -12.04
CA PRO A 167 13.60 -29.55 -13.08
C PRO A 167 12.95 -30.45 -14.14
N ARG A 168 13.37 -31.72 -14.25
CA ARG A 168 12.80 -32.65 -15.23
C ARG A 168 11.59 -33.43 -14.73
N CYS A 169 11.60 -33.86 -13.46
CA CYS A 169 10.56 -34.75 -12.94
C CYS A 169 9.88 -34.25 -11.66
N GLY A 170 10.35 -33.13 -11.08
CA GLY A 170 9.79 -32.53 -9.87
C GLY A 170 10.07 -33.30 -8.58
N SER A 171 10.83 -34.40 -8.63
CA SER A 171 11.19 -35.15 -7.42
C SER A 171 12.05 -34.29 -6.49
N ARG A 172 11.90 -34.51 -5.19
CA ARG A 172 12.77 -33.93 -4.16
C ARG A 172 14.15 -34.59 -4.23
N VAL A 173 15.19 -33.78 -4.26
CA VAL A 173 16.61 -34.17 -4.40
C VAL A 173 17.39 -33.47 -3.30
N ALA A 174 18.27 -34.18 -2.61
CA ALA A 174 19.13 -33.60 -1.59
C ALA A 174 20.31 -32.82 -2.21
N SER A 175 20.85 -31.84 -1.50
CA SER A 175 21.93 -30.98 -2.02
C SER A 175 23.22 -31.72 -2.40
N ASP A 176 23.47 -32.88 -1.80
CA ASP A 176 24.65 -33.73 -2.05
C ASP A 176 24.43 -34.77 -3.16
N GLN A 177 23.23 -34.81 -3.75
CA GLN A 177 22.88 -35.78 -4.77
C GLN A 177 23.19 -35.25 -6.18
N SER A 178 24.27 -35.74 -6.78
CA SER A 178 24.71 -35.40 -8.15
C SER A 178 23.81 -35.95 -9.27
N ARG A 179 22.87 -36.84 -8.95
CA ARG A 179 22.02 -37.50 -9.95
C ARG A 179 20.62 -37.82 -9.41
N CYS A 180 19.61 -37.37 -10.13
CA CYS A 180 18.22 -37.71 -9.87
C CYS A 180 17.88 -39.11 -10.42
N SER A 181 16.95 -39.82 -9.77
CA SER A 181 16.41 -41.12 -10.25
C SER A 181 15.80 -41.06 -11.65
N CYS A 182 15.38 -39.88 -12.13
CA CYS A 182 14.93 -39.69 -13.51
C CYS A 182 16.08 -39.64 -14.55
N GLY A 183 17.33 -39.74 -14.10
CA GLY A 183 18.53 -39.82 -14.94
C GLY A 183 19.22 -38.48 -15.24
N VAL A 184 18.72 -37.37 -14.70
CA VAL A 184 19.36 -36.04 -14.83
C VAL A 184 20.52 -35.90 -13.87
N TRP A 185 21.60 -35.31 -14.36
CA TRP A 185 22.78 -34.94 -13.58
C TRP A 185 22.70 -33.47 -13.19
N PHE A 186 23.15 -33.16 -11.97
CA PHE A 186 23.33 -31.80 -11.50
C PHE A 186 24.84 -31.54 -11.55
N GLU A 187 25.26 -30.61 -12.40
CA GLU A 187 26.66 -30.17 -12.45
C GLU A 187 26.98 -29.32 -11.22
N ASP A 188 28.21 -29.45 -10.71
CA ASP A 188 28.79 -28.65 -9.61
C ASP A 188 28.97 -27.19 -10.02
#